data_AF-A0AAV5RS21-F1
#
_entry.id   AF-A0AAV5RS21-F1
#
_cell.length_a   1.000
_cell.length_b   1.000
_cell.length_c   1.000
_cell.angle_alpha   90.00
_cell.angle_beta   90.00
_cell.angle_gamma   90.00
#
_symmetry.space_group_name_H-M   'P 1'
#
loop_
_entity.id
_entity.type
_entity.pdbx_description
1 polymer ?
#
loop_
_entity_poly.entity_id
_entity_poly.type
_entity_poly.pdbx_seq_one_letter_code
_entity_poly.pdbx_strand_id
1 'polypeptide(L)'
;MSDIRYSFLGTLDHLPADTIRTLWLIQTLDSKLRDEETPPELFQFYSRNIMHQSALLGDLVRRQSRVLEEYREELVVQREVKARYGALMRTRADLQQRLLHKHDKPPIVEKKGGLKIKINMKQLRREQVRRGSVAGSSQSPSALSSPPVSAGLGQEQAQPTEEVYCWCQQPSFGDMIACDNDKCPREWFHYACVGITKVPTGKWYCSDECRKADSKKSRKR
;
A
#
# COMPACT_ATOMS: atom_id res chain seq x y z
N MET A 1 -21.91 -31.74 25.97
CA MET A 1 -20.78 -30.85 25.64
C MET A 1 -20.56 -30.94 24.14
N SER A 2 -20.49 -29.83 23.42
CA SER A 2 -20.07 -29.82 22.02
C SER A 2 -18.61 -30.28 21.95
N ASP A 3 -18.35 -31.32 21.16
CA ASP A 3 -17.00 -31.84 20.96
C ASP A 3 -16.17 -30.80 20.19
N ILE A 4 -15.17 -30.24 20.87
CA ILE A 4 -14.30 -29.16 20.38
C ILE A 4 -13.67 -29.51 19.03
N ARG A 5 -13.46 -30.81 18.75
CA ARG A 5 -12.89 -31.31 17.50
C ARG A 5 -13.73 -30.92 16.27
N TYR A 6 -15.04 -30.77 16.41
CA TYR A 6 -15.94 -30.46 15.29
C TYR A 6 -16.30 -28.97 15.19
N SER A 7 -16.26 -28.20 16.28
CA SER A 7 -16.40 -26.73 16.20
C SER A 7 -15.21 -26.06 15.51
N PHE A 8 -14.06 -26.74 15.47
CA PHE A 8 -12.81 -26.20 14.93
C PHE A 8 -12.76 -26.12 13.40
N LEU A 9 -13.49 -27.00 12.68
CA LEU A 9 -13.41 -27.08 11.22
C LEU A 9 -13.87 -25.80 10.53
N GLY A 10 -14.98 -25.20 10.96
CA GLY A 10 -15.45 -23.90 10.44
C GLY A 10 -14.55 -22.70 10.78
N THR A 11 -13.60 -22.88 11.70
CA THR A 11 -12.57 -21.87 12.02
C THR A 11 -11.22 -22.13 11.34
N LEU A 12 -11.06 -23.23 10.60
CA LEU A 12 -9.83 -23.50 9.84
C LEU A 12 -9.83 -22.85 8.46
N ASP A 13 -10.98 -22.70 7.81
CA ASP A 13 -11.09 -22.25 6.40
C ASP A 13 -10.51 -20.85 6.12
N HIS A 14 -10.32 -20.03 7.15
CA HIS A 14 -9.74 -18.68 7.04
C HIS A 14 -8.27 -18.59 7.50
N LEU A 15 -7.63 -19.72 7.83
CA LEU A 15 -6.21 -19.75 8.16
C LEU A 15 -5.35 -19.97 6.89
N PRO A 16 -4.10 -19.47 6.86
CA PRO A 16 -3.16 -19.78 5.78
C PRO A 16 -2.97 -21.30 5.60
N ALA A 17 -2.80 -21.75 4.35
CA ALA A 17 -2.68 -23.16 4.01
C ALA A 17 -1.55 -23.88 4.77
N ASP A 18 -0.43 -23.20 5.02
CA ASP A 18 0.69 -23.73 5.81
C ASP A 18 0.28 -24.00 7.27
N THR A 19 -0.45 -23.06 7.90
CA THR A 19 -0.98 -23.21 9.26
C THR A 19 -1.90 -24.42 9.36
N ILE A 20 -2.82 -24.58 8.39
CA ILE A 20 -3.74 -25.73 8.30
C ILE A 20 -2.93 -27.04 8.13
N ARG A 21 -1.98 -27.06 7.20
CA ARG A 21 -1.15 -28.24 6.90
C ARG A 21 -0.32 -28.68 8.12
N THR A 22 0.26 -27.73 8.84
CA THR A 22 1.04 -27.99 10.06
C THR A 22 0.15 -28.52 11.19
N LEU A 23 -1.05 -27.97 11.39
CA LEU A 23 -2.04 -28.47 12.36
C LEU A 23 -2.46 -29.92 12.06
N TRP A 24 -2.79 -30.22 10.79
CA TRP A 24 -3.15 -31.58 10.36
C TRP A 24 -1.99 -32.58 10.55
N LEU A 25 -0.75 -32.15 10.28
CA LEU A 25 0.43 -32.99 10.50
C LEU A 25 0.65 -33.28 11.99
N ILE A 26 0.53 -32.27 12.86
CA ILE A 26 0.61 -32.45 14.32
C ILE A 26 -0.47 -33.43 14.80
N GLN A 27 -1.72 -33.25 14.37
CA GLN A 27 -2.83 -34.14 14.74
C GLN A 27 -2.62 -35.58 14.24
N THR A 28 -2.08 -35.75 13.03
CA THR A 28 -1.77 -37.07 12.47
C THR A 28 -0.66 -37.77 13.27
N LEU A 29 0.39 -37.04 13.63
CA LEU A 29 1.51 -37.56 14.42
C LEU A 29 1.11 -37.88 15.86
N ASP A 30 0.28 -37.03 16.50
CA ASP A 30 -0.26 -37.28 17.85
C ASP A 30 -1.20 -38.50 17.85
N SER A 31 -2.03 -38.66 16.81
CA SER A 31 -2.84 -39.86 16.62
C SER A 31 -1.99 -41.12 16.46
N LYS A 32 -0.84 -41.04 15.77
CA LYS A 32 0.10 -42.16 15.66
C LYS A 32 0.86 -42.41 16.97
N LEU A 33 1.16 -41.38 17.75
CA LEU A 33 1.82 -41.53 19.05
C LEU A 33 0.93 -42.22 20.11
N ARG A 34 -0.40 -42.13 19.97
CA ARG A 34 -1.41 -42.76 20.84
C ARG A 34 -1.87 -44.15 20.38
N ASP A 35 -1.39 -44.60 19.23
CA ASP A 35 -1.78 -45.87 18.60
C ASP A 35 -0.94 -47.00 19.21
N GLU A 36 -1.57 -47.89 19.99
CA GLU A 36 -0.92 -49.01 20.71
C GLU A 36 -0.20 -49.98 19.75
N GLU A 37 -0.57 -50.01 18.47
CA GLU A 37 0.13 -50.80 17.44
C GLU A 37 1.46 -50.17 16.98
N THR A 38 1.80 -48.95 17.44
CA THR A 38 3.01 -48.23 17.01
C THR A 38 4.28 -48.84 17.60
N PRO A 39 5.27 -49.23 16.76
CA PRO A 39 6.57 -49.69 17.22
C PRO A 39 7.26 -48.68 18.17
N PRO A 40 7.78 -49.11 19.34
CA PRO A 40 8.41 -48.21 20.33
C PRO A 40 9.57 -47.36 19.78
N GLU A 41 10.29 -47.88 18.80
CA GLU A 41 11.36 -47.19 18.07
C GLU A 41 10.89 -45.92 17.33
N LEU A 42 9.62 -45.83 16.95
CA LEU A 42 9.04 -44.65 16.29
C LEU A 42 8.57 -43.56 17.28
N PHE A 43 8.43 -43.89 18.58
CA PHE A 43 7.94 -42.94 19.59
C PHE A 43 8.78 -41.66 19.65
N GLN A 44 10.11 -41.79 19.66
CA GLN A 44 11.03 -40.65 19.68
C GLN A 44 10.96 -39.85 18.37
N PHE A 45 10.78 -40.53 17.24
CA PHE A 45 10.64 -39.88 15.94
C PHE A 45 9.36 -39.04 15.87
N TYR A 46 8.20 -39.60 16.21
CA TYR A 46 6.94 -38.85 16.20
C TYR A 46 6.95 -37.71 17.23
N SER A 47 7.41 -37.95 18.45
CA SER A 47 7.54 -36.91 19.49
C SER A 47 8.40 -35.72 19.02
N ARG A 48 9.56 -35.99 18.42
CA ARG A 48 10.45 -34.94 17.90
C ARG A 48 9.80 -34.16 16.74
N ASN A 49 9.10 -34.85 15.85
CA ASN A 49 8.39 -34.19 14.75
C ASN A 49 7.23 -33.31 15.26
N ILE A 50 6.43 -33.78 16.23
CA ILE A 50 5.37 -32.97 16.86
C ILE A 50 5.95 -31.66 17.43
N MET A 51 7.06 -31.74 18.18
CA MET A 51 7.71 -30.56 18.75
C MET A 51 8.22 -29.60 17.67
N HIS A 52 8.84 -30.11 16.60
CA HIS A 52 9.30 -29.29 15.47
C HIS A 52 8.13 -28.59 14.74
N GLN A 53 7.05 -29.32 14.45
CA GLN A 53 5.87 -28.75 13.80
C GLN A 53 5.14 -27.74 14.70
N SER A 54 5.09 -27.98 16.01
CA SER A 54 4.55 -27.03 16.99
C SER A 54 5.34 -25.71 17.03
N ALA A 55 6.68 -25.78 16.97
CA ALA A 55 7.51 -24.58 16.86
C ALA A 55 7.23 -23.80 15.56
N LEU A 56 7.19 -24.50 14.41
CA LEU A 56 6.86 -23.91 13.11
C LEU A 56 5.47 -23.26 13.10
N LEU A 57 4.46 -23.92 13.69
CA LEU A 57 3.11 -23.36 13.84
C LEU A 57 3.14 -22.05 14.64
N GLY A 58 3.91 -22.00 15.73
CA GLY A 58 4.13 -20.78 16.50
C GLY A 58 4.74 -19.64 15.67
N ASP A 59 5.71 -19.93 14.79
CA ASP A 59 6.32 -18.94 13.91
C ASP A 59 5.40 -18.50 12.76
N LEU A 60 4.57 -19.39 12.22
CA LEU A 60 3.54 -19.03 11.24
C LEU A 60 2.51 -18.07 11.86
N VAL A 61 1.99 -18.39 13.05
CA VAL A 61 1.02 -17.53 13.77
C VAL A 61 1.65 -16.19 14.13
N ARG A 62 2.88 -16.15 14.69
CA ARG A 62 3.59 -14.90 15.01
C ARG A 62 3.79 -13.99 13.79
N ARG A 63 4.17 -14.57 12.64
CA ARG A 63 4.31 -13.80 11.39
C ARG A 63 2.97 -13.24 10.91
N GLN A 64 1.90 -14.03 10.99
CA GLN A 64 0.56 -13.59 10.60
C GLN A 64 0.06 -12.45 11.51
N SER A 65 0.26 -12.54 12.84
CA SER A 65 -0.07 -11.45 13.77
C SER A 65 0.64 -10.15 13.40
N ARG A 66 1.97 -10.19 13.19
CA ARG A 66 2.76 -9.00 12.86
C ARG A 66 2.28 -8.31 11.58
N VAL A 67 1.99 -9.08 10.54
CA VAL A 67 1.47 -8.55 9.27
C VAL A 67 0.07 -7.94 9.44
N LEU A 68 -0.80 -8.53 10.27
CA LEU A 68 -2.12 -7.97 10.58
C LEU A 68 -2.03 -6.69 11.43
N GLU A 69 -1.02 -6.58 12.29
CA GLU A 69 -0.70 -5.37 13.06
C GLU A 69 -0.18 -4.25 12.14
N GLU A 70 0.74 -4.55 11.22
CA GLU A 70 1.22 -3.64 10.18
C GLU A 70 0.05 -3.10 9.31
N TYR A 71 -0.83 -3.97 8.80
CA TYR A 71 -2.03 -3.55 8.05
C TYR A 71 -3.01 -2.71 8.88
N ARG A 72 -3.15 -3.01 10.18
CA ARG A 72 -4.01 -2.23 11.08
C ARG A 72 -3.50 -0.80 11.24
N GLU A 73 -2.20 -0.60 11.32
CA GLU A 73 -1.58 0.74 11.36
C GLU A 73 -1.78 1.48 10.03
N GLU A 74 -1.56 0.82 8.89
CA GLU A 74 -1.81 1.41 7.57
C GLU A 74 -3.26 1.88 7.41
N LEU A 75 -4.23 1.06 7.84
CA LEU A 75 -5.66 1.40 7.82
C LEU A 75 -6.00 2.64 8.66
N VAL A 76 -5.25 2.95 9.72
CA VAL A 76 -5.42 4.20 10.48
C VAL A 76 -4.97 5.40 9.63
N VAL A 77 -3.80 5.31 8.98
CA VAL A 77 -3.28 6.36 8.09
C VAL A 77 -4.24 6.59 6.91
N GLN A 78 -4.71 5.52 6.26
CA GLN A 78 -5.68 5.62 5.16
C GLN A 78 -6.99 6.30 5.59
N ARG A 79 -7.49 6.03 6.81
CA ARG A 79 -8.67 6.72 7.36
C ARG A 79 -8.43 8.22 7.54
N GLU A 80 -7.27 8.62 8.06
CA GLU A 80 -6.94 10.04 8.25
C GLU A 80 -6.84 10.76 6.89
N VAL A 81 -6.14 10.16 5.92
CA VAL A 81 -6.02 10.68 4.54
C VAL A 81 -7.41 10.85 3.91
N LYS A 82 -8.27 9.83 4.01
CA LYS A 82 -9.66 9.88 3.49
C LYS A 82 -10.48 10.98 4.17
N ALA A 83 -10.35 11.15 5.49
CA ALA A 83 -11.03 12.21 6.22
C ALA A 83 -10.56 13.61 5.79
N ARG A 84 -9.24 13.79 5.60
CA ARG A 84 -8.60 15.05 5.17
C ARG A 84 -9.06 15.46 3.76
N TYR A 85 -9.00 14.55 2.79
CA TYR A 85 -9.51 14.81 1.44
C TYR A 85 -11.03 15.03 1.43
N GLY A 86 -11.79 14.28 2.22
CA GLY A 86 -13.23 14.50 2.38
C GLY A 86 -13.57 15.89 2.93
N ALA A 87 -12.79 16.40 3.89
CA ALA A 87 -12.95 17.76 4.41
C ALA A 87 -12.62 18.82 3.34
N LEU A 88 -11.50 18.66 2.62
CA LEU A 88 -11.08 19.56 1.54
C LEU A 88 -12.17 19.67 0.44
N MET A 89 -12.77 18.54 0.05
CA MET A 89 -13.84 18.53 -0.96
C MET A 89 -15.11 19.24 -0.46
N ARG A 90 -15.50 19.09 0.81
CA ARG A 90 -16.62 19.83 1.40
C ARG A 90 -16.35 21.34 1.41
N THR A 91 -15.15 21.77 1.83
CA THR A 91 -14.77 23.20 1.81
C THR A 91 -14.76 23.76 0.39
N ARG A 92 -14.27 23.01 -0.61
CA ARG A 92 -14.31 23.41 -2.01
C ARG A 92 -15.75 23.57 -2.52
N ALA A 93 -16.66 22.65 -2.16
CA ALA A 93 -18.07 22.71 -2.53
C ALA A 93 -18.78 23.95 -1.93
N ASP A 94 -18.59 24.23 -0.63
CA ASP A 94 -19.12 25.43 0.03
C ASP A 94 -18.60 26.72 -0.61
N LEU A 95 -17.29 26.81 -0.90
CA LEU A 95 -16.71 27.95 -1.61
C LEU A 95 -17.32 28.12 -3.01
N GLN A 96 -17.47 27.04 -3.78
CA GLN A 96 -18.08 27.09 -5.11
C GLN A 96 -19.55 27.51 -5.04
N GLN A 97 -20.33 26.99 -4.08
CA GLN A 97 -21.71 27.39 -3.85
C GLN A 97 -21.81 28.88 -3.50
N ARG A 98 -20.95 29.40 -2.63
CA ARG A 98 -20.90 30.85 -2.27
C ARG A 98 -20.48 31.75 -3.44
N LEU A 99 -19.68 31.24 -4.38
CA LEU A 99 -19.32 31.98 -5.59
C LEU A 99 -20.49 32.06 -6.57
N LEU A 100 -21.28 31.00 -6.71
CA LEU A 100 -22.48 30.99 -7.56
C LEU A 100 -23.56 31.95 -7.02
N HIS A 101 -23.89 31.86 -5.72
CA HIS A 101 -24.91 32.72 -5.08
C HIS A 101 -24.47 34.20 -4.91
N LYS A 102 -23.25 34.56 -5.37
CA LYS A 102 -22.73 35.92 -5.28
C LYS A 102 -23.34 36.88 -6.32
N HIS A 103 -24.01 36.33 -7.34
CA HIS A 103 -24.70 37.11 -8.37
C HIS A 103 -26.13 37.52 -7.98
N ASP A 104 -26.77 36.87 -7.00
CA ASP A 104 -28.10 37.25 -6.46
C ASP A 104 -27.99 38.26 -5.31
N LYS A 105 -27.21 39.33 -5.50
CA LYS A 105 -27.12 40.40 -4.51
C LYS A 105 -28.32 41.36 -4.67
N PRO A 106 -29.15 41.57 -3.62
CA PRO A 106 -30.06 42.73 -3.61
C PRO A 106 -29.25 44.04 -3.71
N PRO A 107 -29.86 45.14 -4.16
CA PRO A 107 -29.13 46.33 -4.62
C PRO A 107 -28.14 46.86 -3.59
N ILE A 108 -26.93 47.17 -4.06
CA ILE A 108 -25.80 47.58 -3.23
C ILE A 108 -26.09 48.96 -2.63
N VAL A 109 -26.42 49.01 -1.35
CA VAL A 109 -26.34 50.25 -0.57
C VAL A 109 -24.87 50.53 -0.27
N GLU A 110 -24.31 51.57 -0.89
CA GLU A 110 -22.90 51.98 -0.70
C GLU A 110 -22.63 52.49 0.72
N LYS A 111 -22.39 51.60 1.67
CA LYS A 111 -21.76 51.97 2.94
C LYS A 111 -20.25 52.08 2.74
N LYS A 112 -19.77 53.31 2.51
CA LYS A 112 -18.35 53.71 2.53
C LYS A 112 -17.72 53.39 3.89
N GLY A 113 -17.21 52.17 4.04
CA GLY A 113 -16.53 51.68 5.24
C GLY A 113 -15.42 50.70 4.86
N GLY A 114 -14.21 51.21 4.68
CA GLY A 114 -13.05 50.38 4.34
C GLY A 114 -12.75 49.34 5.44
N LEU A 115 -12.41 48.11 5.05
CA LEU A 115 -12.05 47.03 5.97
C LEU A 115 -10.80 47.40 6.79
N LYS A 116 -11.00 47.84 8.03
CA LYS A 116 -9.92 48.07 8.99
C LYS A 116 -9.52 46.75 9.66
N ILE A 117 -8.60 46.02 9.05
CA ILE A 117 -7.93 44.86 9.69
C ILE A 117 -7.03 45.38 10.82
N LYS A 118 -7.55 45.40 12.05
CA LYS A 118 -6.77 45.75 13.26
C LYS A 118 -5.92 44.57 13.71
N ILE A 119 -4.70 44.46 13.19
CA ILE A 119 -3.70 43.51 13.69
C ILE A 119 -3.20 44.02 15.06
N ASN A 120 -3.57 43.35 16.15
CA ASN A 120 -3.10 43.73 17.49
C ASN A 120 -1.71 43.14 17.77
N MET A 121 -0.68 43.87 17.36
CA MET A 121 0.72 43.43 17.43
C MET A 121 1.29 43.34 18.86
N LYS A 122 0.54 43.75 19.90
CA LYS A 122 1.01 43.75 21.30
C LYS A 122 0.90 42.40 22.02
N GLN A 123 0.37 41.36 21.41
CA GLN A 123 0.20 40.05 22.08
C GLN A 123 1.37 39.07 21.86
N LEU A 124 2.28 39.34 20.90
CA LEU A 124 3.46 38.51 20.61
C LEU A 124 4.66 38.70 21.56
N ARG A 125 4.48 39.36 22.72
CA ARG A 125 5.58 39.62 23.68
C ARG A 125 5.28 39.23 25.13
N ARG A 126 4.27 38.39 25.38
CA ARG A 126 3.94 37.86 26.74
C ARG A 126 4.23 36.38 26.97
N GLU A 127 4.34 35.55 25.92
CA GLU A 127 4.65 34.12 26.07
C GLU A 127 6.13 33.85 26.42
N GLN A 128 7.05 34.74 26.03
CA GLN A 128 8.51 34.52 26.17
C GLN A 128 9.07 34.75 27.58
N VAL A 129 8.30 35.30 28.54
CA VAL A 129 8.79 35.63 29.90
C VAL A 129 8.49 34.52 30.92
N ARG A 130 7.71 33.49 30.56
CA ARG A 130 7.34 32.38 31.49
C ARG A 130 8.10 31.07 31.30
N ARG A 131 9.13 31.01 30.42
CA ARG A 131 9.99 29.83 30.23
C ARG A 131 11.47 30.12 30.50
N GLY A 132 11.75 30.65 31.69
CA GLY A 132 13.10 30.95 32.13
C GLY A 132 13.27 30.80 33.65
N SER A 133 13.21 29.57 34.16
CA SER A 133 14.03 29.09 35.30
C SER A 133 13.62 27.66 35.71
N VAL A 134 14.43 26.67 35.33
CA VAL A 134 15.02 25.65 36.23
C VAL A 134 16.16 24.96 35.47
N ALA A 135 17.29 24.73 36.15
CA ALA A 135 18.47 24.08 35.58
C ALA A 135 18.23 22.57 35.37
N GLY A 136 18.80 21.96 34.32
CA GLY A 136 20.00 21.11 34.47
C GLY A 136 19.60 19.63 34.49
N SER A 137 20.28 18.68 33.83
CA SER A 137 21.65 18.66 33.34
C SER A 137 21.80 17.71 32.15
N SER A 138 22.82 17.94 31.30
CA SER A 138 23.60 16.95 30.51
C SER A 138 22.82 15.83 29.76
N GLN A 139 22.91 15.69 28.43
CA GLN A 139 24.15 15.62 27.65
C GLN A 139 23.97 16.11 26.18
N SER A 140 25.10 16.45 25.57
CA SER A 140 25.36 16.70 24.13
C SER A 140 26.63 15.88 23.78
N PRO A 141 27.05 15.64 22.52
CA PRO A 141 26.70 16.30 21.25
C PRO A 141 25.80 15.37 20.37
N SER A 142 25.67 15.42 19.03
CA SER A 142 26.47 16.14 18.02
C SER A 142 25.70 16.57 16.76
N ALA A 143 26.45 17.20 15.86
CA ALA A 143 26.06 17.88 14.64
C ALA A 143 26.17 17.01 13.37
N LEU A 144 25.36 17.36 12.36
CA LEU A 144 25.63 17.25 10.91
C LEU A 144 25.94 15.86 10.30
N SER A 145 25.05 15.38 9.43
CA SER A 145 25.23 15.46 7.96
C SER A 145 24.24 14.56 7.18
N SER A 146 23.74 15.06 6.04
CA SER A 146 23.43 14.21 4.88
C SER A 146 24.75 14.04 4.11
N PRO A 147 25.06 12.89 3.48
CA PRO A 147 24.30 12.32 2.35
C PRO A 147 24.41 10.77 2.33
N PRO A 148 24.63 10.05 1.20
CA PRO A 148 23.96 10.06 -0.10
C PRO A 148 23.14 8.76 -0.33
N VAL A 149 22.63 8.58 -1.55
CA VAL A 149 22.02 7.31 -2.02
C VAL A 149 23.07 6.26 -2.46
N SER A 150 22.68 4.99 -2.30
CA SER A 150 23.10 3.78 -3.06
C SER A 150 24.18 2.82 -2.51
N ALA A 151 23.78 1.53 -2.49
CA ALA A 151 24.56 0.26 -2.41
C ALA A 151 25.39 -0.02 -1.12
N GLY A 152 25.46 -1.25 -0.60
CA GLY A 152 24.76 -2.50 -0.94
C GLY A 152 25.57 -3.76 -0.52
N LEU A 153 24.93 -4.75 0.10
CA LEU A 153 25.39 -6.14 0.33
C LEU A 153 24.16 -6.92 0.88
N GLY A 154 23.71 -8.07 0.37
CA GLY A 154 24.06 -8.79 -0.86
C GLY A 154 23.56 -10.24 -0.75
N GLN A 155 22.98 -10.81 -1.81
CA GLN A 155 22.99 -12.25 -2.09
C GLN A 155 22.41 -12.56 -3.47
N GLU A 156 23.02 -13.55 -4.12
CA GLU A 156 22.74 -14.01 -5.46
C GLU A 156 21.37 -14.70 -5.56
N GLN A 157 20.39 -14.00 -6.11
CA GLN A 157 19.38 -14.62 -6.95
C GLN A 157 19.25 -13.77 -8.22
N ALA A 158 19.63 -14.36 -9.36
CA ALA A 158 19.27 -13.85 -10.67
C ALA A 158 17.76 -14.04 -10.90
N GLN A 159 16.95 -13.24 -10.19
CA GLN A 159 15.57 -13.01 -10.57
C GLN A 159 15.60 -12.41 -11.98
N PRO A 160 14.85 -12.95 -12.96
CA PRO A 160 14.72 -12.31 -14.24
C PRO A 160 14.19 -10.90 -14.00
N THR A 161 14.92 -9.88 -14.46
CA THR A 161 14.46 -8.50 -14.36
C THR A 161 13.20 -8.38 -15.20
N GLU A 162 12.03 -8.41 -14.54
CA GLU A 162 10.74 -8.35 -15.22
C GLU A 162 10.73 -7.13 -16.16
N GLU A 163 10.49 -7.39 -17.44
CA GLU A 163 10.59 -6.35 -18.45
C GLU A 163 9.55 -5.26 -18.19
N VAL A 164 10.01 -4.02 -18.04
CA VAL A 164 9.14 -2.88 -17.72
C VAL A 164 8.58 -2.25 -18.98
N TYR A 165 7.25 -2.25 -19.08
CA TYR A 165 6.51 -1.75 -20.24
C TYR A 165 5.77 -0.46 -19.91
N CYS A 166 5.04 0.08 -20.90
CA CYS A 166 4.20 1.27 -20.77
C CYS A 166 4.97 2.53 -20.31
N TRP A 167 4.28 3.66 -20.14
CA TRP A 167 4.89 4.88 -19.57
C TRP A 167 4.94 4.88 -18.04
N CYS A 168 4.18 4.02 -17.38
CA CYS A 168 4.20 3.85 -15.92
C CYS A 168 5.48 3.16 -15.41
N GLN A 169 6.28 2.55 -16.30
CA GLN A 169 7.51 1.82 -15.94
C GLN A 169 7.24 0.71 -14.90
N GLN A 170 6.22 -0.09 -15.19
CA GLN A 170 5.81 -1.24 -14.38
C GLN A 170 5.86 -2.51 -15.25
N PRO A 171 5.98 -3.70 -14.65
CA PRO A 171 5.88 -4.96 -15.38
C PRO A 171 4.50 -5.13 -16.05
N SER A 172 4.37 -6.16 -16.88
CA SER A 172 3.08 -6.51 -17.50
C SER A 172 2.04 -6.93 -16.46
N PHE A 173 0.89 -6.25 -16.41
CA PHE A 173 -0.22 -6.62 -15.53
C PHE A 173 -1.59 -6.34 -16.17
N GLY A 174 -2.56 -7.24 -15.98
CA GLY A 174 -3.92 -7.07 -16.52
C GLY A 174 -3.96 -6.94 -18.05
N ASP A 175 -4.97 -6.23 -18.57
CA ASP A 175 -5.16 -6.04 -20.01
C ASP A 175 -4.12 -5.10 -20.62
N MET A 176 -3.42 -5.57 -21.65
CA MET A 176 -2.39 -4.83 -22.36
C MET A 176 -2.63 -4.80 -23.87
N ILE A 177 -2.18 -3.73 -24.52
CA ILE A 177 -2.24 -3.53 -25.97
C ILE A 177 -0.84 -3.27 -26.54
N ALA A 178 -0.58 -3.82 -27.72
CA ALA A 178 0.62 -3.53 -28.51
C ALA A 178 0.38 -2.34 -29.47
N CYS A 179 1.39 -1.50 -29.67
CA CYS A 179 1.39 -0.42 -30.64
C CYS A 179 1.74 -0.94 -32.05
N ASP A 180 0.88 -0.73 -33.06
CA ASP A 180 1.05 -1.17 -34.46
C ASP A 180 2.23 -0.53 -35.23
N ASN A 181 3.13 0.17 -34.54
CA ASN A 181 4.36 0.70 -35.11
C ASN A 181 5.53 -0.16 -34.62
N ASP A 182 6.08 -1.03 -35.47
CA ASP A 182 7.27 -1.87 -35.20
C ASP A 182 8.55 -1.09 -34.79
N LYS A 183 8.49 0.25 -34.73
CA LYS A 183 9.56 1.13 -34.23
C LYS A 183 9.18 1.83 -32.93
N CYS A 184 8.16 1.34 -32.23
CA CYS A 184 7.77 1.85 -30.92
C CYS A 184 8.81 1.39 -29.87
N PRO A 185 9.42 2.28 -29.08
CA PRO A 185 10.48 1.90 -28.14
C PRO A 185 10.00 1.15 -26.89
N ARG A 186 8.69 0.93 -26.73
CA ARG A 186 8.08 0.27 -25.56
C ARG A 186 7.12 -0.86 -25.91
N GLU A 187 6.57 -0.81 -27.14
CA GLU A 187 5.62 -1.76 -27.75
C GLU A 187 4.30 -1.98 -26.99
N TRP A 188 4.33 -2.28 -25.69
CA TRP A 188 3.21 -2.67 -24.85
C TRP A 188 2.76 -1.60 -23.84
N PHE A 189 1.44 -1.48 -23.66
CA PHE A 189 0.79 -0.49 -22.81
C PHE A 189 -0.42 -1.08 -22.07
N HIS A 190 -0.58 -0.76 -20.77
CA HIS A 190 -1.75 -1.18 -19.98
C HIS A 190 -2.99 -0.38 -20.37
N TYR A 191 -4.15 -1.03 -20.48
CA TYR A 191 -5.42 -0.39 -20.89
C TYR A 191 -5.75 0.86 -20.07
N ALA A 192 -5.61 0.77 -18.74
CA ALA A 192 -5.86 1.88 -17.81
C ALA A 192 -4.90 3.07 -18.03
N CYS A 193 -3.65 2.83 -18.45
CA CYS A 193 -2.66 3.88 -18.68
C CYS A 193 -2.89 4.64 -20.00
N VAL A 194 -3.54 4.01 -20.99
CA VAL A 194 -3.87 4.64 -22.29
C VAL A 194 -5.37 4.93 -22.47
N GLY A 195 -6.17 4.80 -21.41
CA GLY A 195 -7.60 5.13 -21.40
C GLY A 195 -8.50 4.17 -22.20
N ILE A 196 -8.01 2.97 -22.52
CA ILE A 196 -8.78 1.95 -23.24
C ILE A 196 -9.71 1.23 -22.26
N THR A 197 -11.00 1.18 -22.59
CA THR A 197 -12.03 0.48 -21.80
C THR A 197 -12.67 -0.70 -22.55
N LYS A 198 -12.39 -0.85 -23.85
CA LYS A 198 -12.80 -1.97 -24.70
C LYS A 198 -11.72 -2.18 -25.76
N VAL A 199 -11.51 -3.43 -26.19
CA VAL A 199 -10.57 -3.78 -27.27
C VAL A 199 -10.85 -2.90 -28.49
N PRO A 200 -9.87 -2.09 -28.98
CA PRO A 200 -10.08 -1.28 -30.16
C PRO A 200 -10.14 -2.16 -31.42
N THR A 201 -10.94 -1.75 -32.40
CA THR A 201 -11.06 -2.45 -33.68
C THR A 201 -10.15 -1.81 -34.74
N GLY A 202 -9.28 -2.62 -35.35
CA GLY A 202 -8.28 -2.15 -36.30
C GLY A 202 -7.00 -1.65 -35.62
N LYS A 203 -6.16 -0.92 -36.37
CA LYS A 203 -4.84 -0.50 -35.90
C LYS A 203 -4.90 0.53 -34.77
N TRP A 204 -4.07 0.33 -33.73
CA TRP A 204 -3.90 1.23 -32.59
C TRP A 204 -2.45 1.68 -32.42
N TYR A 205 -2.27 2.92 -31.95
CA TYR A 205 -0.95 3.52 -31.73
C TYR A 205 -0.91 4.24 -30.39
N CYS A 206 0.20 4.07 -29.65
CA CYS A 206 0.39 4.74 -28.37
C CYS A 206 0.57 6.26 -28.47
N SER A 207 0.95 6.80 -29.64
CA SER A 207 1.11 8.24 -29.84
C SER A 207 0.90 8.64 -31.30
N ASP A 208 0.60 9.93 -31.52
CA ASP A 208 0.55 10.53 -32.86
C ASP A 208 1.86 10.37 -33.64
N GLU A 209 3.00 10.30 -32.94
CA GLU A 209 4.30 10.06 -33.55
C GLU A 209 4.40 8.64 -34.13
N CYS A 210 3.97 7.63 -33.37
CA CYS A 210 3.92 6.24 -33.87
C CYS A 210 2.96 6.10 -35.06
N ARG A 211 1.78 6.76 -34.99
CA ARG A 211 0.81 6.80 -36.10
C ARG A 211 1.37 7.48 -37.36
N LYS A 212 2.14 8.56 -37.20
CA LYS A 212 2.85 9.26 -38.29
C LYS A 212 4.05 8.47 -38.81
N ALA A 213 4.64 7.57 -38.01
CA ALA A 213 5.74 6.71 -38.43
C ALA A 213 5.25 5.57 -39.34
N ASP A 214 4.19 4.84 -38.98
CA ASP A 214 3.66 3.75 -39.81
C ASP A 214 3.10 4.26 -41.15
N SER A 215 2.38 5.39 -41.14
CA SER A 215 1.86 6.01 -42.37
C SER A 215 2.93 6.53 -43.34
N LYS A 216 4.19 6.70 -42.90
CA LYS A 216 5.34 6.95 -43.79
C LYS A 216 5.94 5.65 -44.34
N LYS A 217 5.83 4.53 -43.63
CA LYS A 217 6.30 3.20 -44.06
C LYS A 217 5.44 2.65 -45.20
N SER A 218 4.11 2.81 -45.13
CA SER A 218 3.18 2.39 -46.20
C SER A 218 3.33 3.18 -47.51
N ARG A 219 3.92 4.38 -47.46
CA ARG A 219 4.09 5.27 -48.61
C ARG A 219 5.46 5.15 -49.30
N LYS A 220 6.32 4.23 -48.82
CA LYS A 220 7.68 3.98 -49.34
C LYS A 220 7.92 2.49 -49.64
N ARG A 221 6.83 1.76 -49.87
CA ARG A 221 6.76 0.36 -50.29
C ARG A 221 6.01 0.28 -51.61
#